data_AF-A0A0G0DZW7-F1
#
_entry.id   AF-A0A0G0DZW7-F1
#
_cell.length_a   1.000
_cell.length_b   1.000
_cell.length_c   1.000
_cell.angle_alpha   90.00
_cell.angle_beta   90.00
_cell.angle_gamma   90.00
#
_symmetry.space_group_name_H-M   'P 1'
#
loop_
_entity.id
_entity.type
_entity.pdbx_description
1 polymer ?
#
loop_
_entity_poly.entity_id
_entity_poly.type
_entity_poly.pdbx_seq_one_letter_code
_entity_poly.pdbx_strand_id
1 'polypeptide(L)'
;MKKIIIIASVILVCIIIILSLILRKKSAINTSSVSPFPTSLPLQESNQQNNRPLTQTENINQNLSNLPIDISTITPVETEDFKLQYSPKLNKIVVERKTPQAEEQFINWASQNQLFQLIENPDLTLIVDQGKNPDDFNPLLEFLNIFMNFGQGVVSSTQNLPIGQVTPFLTSNPQLNPTSNPNVFPYSTPLTLSGEKVYYAQCNGYGNLSLPSGCTLCQAGCGPTTVAMIAASYLGSNYNPKTIVDTYKSKGYLLGCDGSRYSDAKQVFQSLGLKTTDYLVFNAEKSDTVIPDLRKYLNAGWTFFTLARFCEGCSGHFFWITNIDSQDNIWAYDPYYGRYEIPYNENSRYPYPLYRLAFGVKR
;
A
#
# COMPACT_ATOMS: atom_id res chain seq x y z
N MET A 1 -36.87 -39.93 6.28
CA MET A 1 -35.82 -38.93 5.96
C MET A 1 -36.01 -38.26 4.60
N LYS A 2 -36.12 -38.99 3.47
CA LYS A 2 -36.26 -38.37 2.12
C LYS A 2 -37.40 -37.34 1.99
N LYS A 3 -38.57 -37.59 2.60
CA LYS A 3 -39.71 -36.65 2.57
C LYS A 3 -39.47 -35.34 3.32
N ILE A 4 -38.66 -35.37 4.38
CA ILE A 4 -38.34 -34.18 5.19
C ILE A 4 -37.37 -33.26 4.43
N ILE A 5 -36.40 -33.84 3.72
CA ILE A 5 -35.44 -33.09 2.90
C ILE A 5 -36.15 -32.36 1.76
N ILE A 6 -37.12 -33.00 1.09
CA ILE A 6 -37.87 -32.37 -0.01
C ILE A 6 -38.66 -31.15 0.50
N ILE A 7 -39.32 -31.28 1.66
CA ILE A 7 -40.09 -30.17 2.26
C ILE A 7 -39.16 -29.01 2.65
N ALA A 8 -38.02 -29.30 3.27
CA ALA A 8 -37.04 -28.28 3.65
C ALA A 8 -36.47 -27.52 2.44
N SER A 9 -36.17 -28.23 1.34
CA SER A 9 -35.68 -27.61 0.11
C SER A 9 -36.70 -26.68 -0.53
N VAL A 10 -37.98 -27.05 -0.53
CA VAL A 10 -39.05 -26.20 -1.09
C VAL A 10 -39.22 -24.92 -0.26
N ILE A 11 -39.19 -25.03 1.08
CA ILE A 11 -39.28 -23.87 1.97
C ILE A 11 -38.10 -22.91 1.75
N LEU A 12 -36.88 -23.44 1.61
CA LEU A 12 -35.68 -22.63 1.37
C LEU A 12 -35.79 -21.84 0.05
N VAL A 13 -36.26 -22.47 -1.03
CA VAL A 13 -36.45 -21.80 -2.32
C VAL A 13 -37.50 -20.69 -2.22
N CYS A 14 -38.61 -20.92 -1.52
CA CYS A 14 -39.62 -19.89 -1.29
C CYS A 14 -39.06 -18.67 -0.52
N ILE A 15 -38.21 -18.89 0.49
CA ILE A 15 -37.58 -17.80 1.25
C ILE A 15 -36.65 -16.96 0.36
N ILE A 16 -35.86 -17.60 -0.51
CA ILE A 16 -34.96 -16.90 -1.44
C ILE A 16 -35.74 -16.05 -2.46
N ILE A 17 -36.87 -16.55 -2.96
CA ILE A 17 -37.74 -15.79 -3.88
C ILE A 17 -38.35 -14.57 -3.17
N ILE A 18 -38.81 -14.72 -1.93
CA ILE A 18 -39.36 -13.60 -1.15
C ILE A 18 -38.28 -12.54 -0.87
N LEU A 19 -37.06 -12.96 -0.47
CA LEU A 19 -35.96 -12.03 -0.22
C LEU A 19 -35.59 -11.22 -1.47
N SER A 20 -35.52 -11.90 -2.63
CA SER A 20 -35.17 -11.25 -3.89
C SER A 20 -36.24 -10.27 -4.38
N LEU A 21 -37.53 -10.52 -4.10
CA LEU A 21 -38.61 -9.56 -4.35
C LEU A 21 -38.56 -8.34 -3.42
N ILE A 22 -38.23 -8.51 -2.14
CA ILE A 22 -38.08 -7.41 -1.18
C ILE A 22 -36.91 -6.51 -1.57
N LEU A 23 -35.78 -7.10 -1.98
CA LEU A 23 -34.58 -6.36 -2.39
C LEU A 23 -34.78 -5.53 -3.66
N ARG A 24 -35.68 -5.94 -4.56
CA ARG A 24 -36.00 -5.19 -5.79
C ARG A 24 -36.88 -3.96 -5.56
N LYS A 25 -37.47 -3.77 -4.37
CA LYS A 25 -38.45 -2.69 -4.13
C LYS A 25 -37.86 -1.34 -3.70
N LYS A 26 -36.54 -1.13 -3.79
CA LYS A 26 -35.91 0.17 -3.52
C LYS A 26 -35.18 0.73 -4.74
N SER A 27 -35.84 1.69 -5.39
CA SER A 27 -35.30 3.01 -5.79
C SER A 27 -36.05 3.55 -7.01
N ALA A 28 -37.18 4.20 -6.74
CA ALA A 28 -37.70 5.27 -7.59
C ALA A 28 -37.92 6.47 -6.67
N ILE A 29 -36.85 7.21 -6.40
CA ILE A 29 -36.96 8.54 -5.82
C ILE A 29 -37.00 9.51 -7.00
N ASN A 30 -38.19 10.11 -7.16
CA ASN A 30 -38.43 11.23 -8.06
C ASN A 30 -37.67 12.45 -7.56
N THR A 31 -36.79 13.01 -8.39
CA THR A 31 -36.38 14.41 -8.30
C THR A 31 -36.85 15.14 -9.54
N SER A 32 -37.90 15.95 -9.36
CA SER A 32 -38.44 16.86 -10.35
C SER A 32 -37.53 18.07 -10.55
N SER A 33 -37.41 18.47 -11.81
CA SER A 33 -36.71 19.64 -12.34
C SER A 33 -37.53 20.94 -12.29
N VAL A 34 -36.90 22.08 -11.97
CA VAL A 34 -37.16 23.47 -12.47
C VAL A 34 -35.85 24.26 -12.21
N SER A 35 -34.99 24.68 -13.17
CA SER A 35 -35.07 25.74 -14.23
C SER A 35 -35.01 27.20 -13.70
N PRO A 36 -34.67 28.25 -14.49
CA PRO A 36 -33.39 28.60 -15.13
C PRO A 36 -32.95 30.05 -14.77
N PHE A 37 -31.68 30.40 -14.97
CA PHE A 37 -31.32 31.82 -15.20
C PHE A 37 -30.15 31.96 -16.19
N PRO A 38 -30.31 32.75 -17.27
CA PRO A 38 -29.25 33.15 -18.17
C PRO A 38 -28.73 34.55 -17.80
N THR A 39 -27.43 34.80 -17.90
CA THR A 39 -26.93 36.14 -18.24
C THR A 39 -25.59 36.01 -18.97
N SER A 40 -25.59 36.54 -20.18
CA SER A 40 -24.49 36.64 -21.13
C SER A 40 -23.83 38.01 -21.07
N LEU A 41 -22.61 38.07 -21.65
CA LEU A 41 -21.87 39.20 -22.27
C LEU A 41 -20.78 39.91 -21.42
N PRO A 42 -19.73 40.52 -22.04
CA PRO A 42 -19.13 40.30 -23.37
C PRO A 42 -17.59 40.19 -23.38
N LEU A 43 -17.05 39.80 -24.56
CA LEU A 43 -15.66 39.96 -25.00
C LEU A 43 -15.14 41.39 -24.83
N GLN A 44 -13.85 41.52 -24.51
CA GLN A 44 -13.05 42.67 -24.91
C GLN A 44 -11.67 42.18 -25.39
N GLU A 45 -11.46 42.30 -26.71
CA GLU A 45 -10.15 42.28 -27.35
C GLU A 45 -9.41 43.58 -27.02
N SER A 46 -8.12 43.49 -26.71
CA SER A 46 -7.18 44.57 -27.02
C SER A 46 -5.79 44.00 -27.29
N ASN A 47 -5.43 44.03 -28.56
CA ASN A 47 -4.06 43.95 -29.06
C ASN A 47 -3.23 45.12 -28.50
N GLN A 48 -2.08 44.84 -27.89
CA GLN A 48 -0.90 45.70 -28.01
C GLN A 48 0.36 44.86 -28.09
N GLN A 49 0.95 44.86 -29.28
CA GLN A 49 2.36 44.55 -29.54
C GLN A 49 3.24 45.51 -28.74
N ASN A 50 4.32 45.01 -28.14
CA ASN A 50 5.56 45.76 -28.02
C ASN A 50 6.78 44.82 -28.03
N ASN A 51 7.63 45.05 -29.03
CA ASN A 51 8.95 44.48 -29.21
C ASN A 51 9.95 45.11 -28.23
N ARG A 52 10.75 44.30 -27.51
CA ARG A 52 12.22 44.51 -27.28
C ARG A 52 12.85 43.37 -26.43
N PRO A 53 14.19 43.22 -26.41
CA PRO A 53 14.85 41.97 -26.78
C PRO A 53 15.40 41.17 -25.61
N LEU A 54 15.78 39.92 -25.94
CA LEU A 54 16.45 38.95 -25.09
C LEU A 54 17.68 39.52 -24.37
N THR A 55 17.70 39.35 -23.04
CA THR A 55 18.85 38.82 -22.29
C THR A 55 18.36 38.38 -20.92
N GLN A 56 18.32 37.07 -20.66
CA GLN A 56 18.86 36.45 -19.44
C GLN A 56 18.58 34.95 -19.43
N THR A 57 19.65 34.20 -19.25
CA THR A 57 19.69 32.78 -18.93
C THR A 57 19.10 32.58 -17.54
N GLU A 58 17.86 32.11 -17.45
CA GLU A 58 17.25 31.66 -16.20
C GLU A 58 17.03 30.14 -16.23
N ASN A 59 17.53 29.50 -15.16
CA ASN A 59 17.39 28.09 -14.86
C ASN A 59 15.90 27.71 -14.72
N ILE A 60 15.37 27.02 -15.72
CA ILE A 60 14.06 26.35 -15.64
C ILE A 60 14.28 24.97 -15.00
N ASN A 61 14.36 24.92 -13.68
CA ASN A 61 13.88 23.78 -12.91
C ASN A 61 12.47 24.13 -12.43
N GLN A 62 11.55 24.23 -13.39
CA GLN A 62 10.13 24.35 -13.08
C GLN A 62 9.53 22.96 -12.90
N ASN A 63 8.68 22.91 -11.90
CA ASN A 63 7.94 21.79 -11.35
C ASN A 63 6.97 21.20 -12.40
N LEU A 64 7.48 20.38 -13.34
CA LEU A 64 6.67 19.74 -14.39
C LEU A 64 5.70 18.66 -13.86
N SER A 65 5.77 18.31 -12.58
CA SER A 65 5.02 17.17 -12.01
C SER A 65 3.50 17.35 -11.93
N ASN A 66 2.98 18.57 -12.13
CA ASN A 66 1.55 18.89 -11.93
C ASN A 66 0.77 19.21 -13.22
N LEU A 67 1.35 19.04 -14.41
CA LEU A 67 0.58 19.19 -15.65
C LEU A 67 -0.28 17.93 -15.86
N PRO A 68 -1.59 18.07 -16.18
CA PRO A 68 -2.44 16.94 -16.47
C PRO A 68 -1.88 16.18 -17.68
N ILE A 69 -1.52 14.92 -17.49
CA ILE A 69 -1.04 14.08 -18.57
C ILE A 69 -2.21 13.64 -19.45
N ASP A 70 -2.07 13.84 -20.76
CA ASP A 70 -2.99 13.25 -21.73
C ASP A 70 -2.58 11.80 -22.01
N ILE A 71 -3.14 10.87 -21.23
CA ILE A 71 -2.86 9.44 -21.33
C ILE A 71 -3.24 8.84 -22.70
N SER A 72 -4.10 9.51 -23.49
CA SER A 72 -4.49 9.03 -24.80
C SER A 72 -3.37 9.14 -25.85
N THR A 73 -2.37 9.99 -25.58
CA THR A 73 -1.22 10.21 -26.47
C THR A 73 -0.06 9.23 -26.22
N ILE A 74 -0.14 8.44 -25.15
CA ILE A 74 0.93 7.50 -24.79
C ILE A 74 0.98 6.38 -25.81
N THR A 75 2.12 6.26 -26.50
CA THR A 75 2.34 5.20 -27.48
C THR A 75 2.40 3.83 -26.81
N PRO A 76 1.81 2.79 -27.41
CA PRO A 76 1.94 1.43 -26.89
C PRO A 76 3.40 1.03 -26.70
N VAL A 77 3.68 0.34 -25.60
CA VAL A 77 5.01 -0.18 -25.27
C VAL A 77 4.91 -1.68 -25.06
N GLU A 78 5.84 -2.43 -25.61
CA GLU A 78 5.95 -3.86 -25.35
C GLU A 78 7.39 -4.20 -24.98
N THR A 79 7.56 -4.83 -23.82
CA THR A 79 8.83 -5.34 -23.30
C THR A 79 8.74 -6.86 -23.12
N GLU A 80 9.82 -7.46 -22.62
CA GLU A 80 9.81 -8.87 -22.21
C GLU A 80 8.85 -9.09 -21.03
N ASP A 81 8.77 -8.12 -20.11
CA ASP A 81 8.05 -8.24 -18.84
C ASP A 81 6.61 -7.75 -18.87
N PHE A 82 6.29 -6.75 -19.70
CA PHE A 82 4.94 -6.19 -19.76
C PHE A 82 4.59 -5.62 -21.13
N LYS A 83 3.29 -5.43 -21.35
CA LYS A 83 2.75 -4.67 -22.48
C LYS A 83 1.87 -3.55 -21.94
N LEU A 84 2.02 -2.35 -22.50
CA LEU A 84 1.30 -1.15 -22.10
C LEU A 84 0.55 -0.59 -23.31
N GLN A 85 -0.72 -0.24 -23.12
CA GLN A 85 -1.52 0.43 -24.14
C GLN A 85 -2.66 1.25 -23.51
N TYR A 86 -3.04 2.35 -24.14
CA TYR A 86 -4.24 3.09 -23.75
C TYR A 86 -5.51 2.35 -24.18
N SER A 87 -6.48 2.23 -23.27
CA SER A 87 -7.84 1.74 -23.55
C SER A 87 -8.82 2.92 -23.58
N PRO A 88 -9.34 3.28 -24.76
CA PRO A 88 -10.37 4.33 -24.88
C PRO A 88 -11.66 3.98 -24.14
N LYS A 89 -12.00 2.69 -24.05
CA LYS A 89 -13.21 2.21 -23.37
C LYS A 89 -13.14 2.42 -21.87
N LEU A 90 -11.98 2.16 -21.27
CA LEU A 90 -11.75 2.32 -19.84
C LEU A 90 -11.29 3.73 -19.47
N ASN A 91 -10.83 4.51 -20.46
CA ASN A 91 -10.10 5.76 -20.25
C ASN A 91 -8.90 5.58 -19.30
N LYS A 92 -8.13 4.49 -19.50
CA LYS A 92 -6.98 4.10 -18.67
C LYS A 92 -5.85 3.54 -19.52
N ILE A 93 -4.63 3.64 -19.00
CA ILE A 93 -3.48 2.84 -19.43
C ILE A 93 -3.64 1.43 -18.88
N VAL A 94 -3.64 0.44 -19.76
CA VAL A 94 -3.66 -0.97 -19.41
C VAL A 94 -2.24 -1.51 -19.47
N VAL A 95 -1.78 -2.10 -18.38
CA VAL A 95 -0.49 -2.79 -18.26
C VAL A 95 -0.74 -4.29 -18.12
N GLU A 96 -0.49 -5.04 -19.18
CA GLU A 96 -0.57 -6.50 -19.20
C GLU A 96 0.75 -7.10 -18.72
N ARG A 97 0.69 -7.91 -17.65
CA ARG A 97 1.85 -8.59 -17.05
C ARG A 97 2.22 -9.82 -17.86
N LYS A 98 3.43 -9.88 -18.42
CA LYS A 98 3.99 -11.05 -19.12
C LYS A 98 4.86 -11.90 -18.18
N THR A 99 5.46 -11.29 -17.17
CA THR A 99 6.30 -11.94 -16.15
C THR A 99 5.92 -11.51 -14.73
N PRO A 100 6.40 -12.21 -13.68
CA PRO A 100 6.25 -11.76 -12.29
C PRO A 100 6.90 -10.39 -12.00
N GLN A 101 7.89 -9.98 -12.80
CA GLN A 101 8.62 -8.72 -12.67
C GLN A 101 7.93 -7.54 -13.39
N ALA A 102 6.87 -7.80 -14.16
CA ALA A 102 6.13 -6.83 -14.97
C ALA A 102 5.83 -5.50 -14.27
N GLU A 103 5.34 -5.55 -13.04
CA GLU A 103 4.95 -4.34 -12.30
C GLU A 103 6.17 -3.50 -11.90
N GLU A 104 7.27 -4.15 -11.46
CA GLU A 104 8.52 -3.45 -11.15
C GLU A 104 9.11 -2.80 -12.40
N GLN A 105 9.13 -3.53 -13.51
CA GLN A 105 9.65 -3.03 -14.79
C GLN A 105 8.79 -1.91 -15.36
N PHE A 106 7.47 -1.98 -15.19
CA PHE A 106 6.57 -0.88 -15.53
C PHE A 106 6.85 0.38 -14.70
N ILE A 107 7.02 0.24 -13.38
CA ILE A 107 7.36 1.36 -12.48
C ILE A 107 8.70 2.01 -12.90
N ASN A 108 9.70 1.19 -13.21
CA ASN A 108 11.01 1.67 -13.67
C ASN A 108 10.88 2.40 -15.02
N TRP A 109 10.16 1.82 -15.98
CA TRP A 109 9.91 2.45 -17.27
C TRP A 109 9.17 3.78 -17.14
N ALA A 110 8.09 3.83 -16.36
CA ALA A 110 7.31 5.05 -16.17
C ALA A 110 8.15 6.14 -15.49
N SER A 111 9.01 5.78 -14.54
CA SER A 111 9.94 6.71 -13.89
C SER A 111 10.98 7.28 -14.87
N GLN A 112 11.58 6.43 -15.72
CA GLN A 112 12.55 6.85 -16.74
C GLN A 112 11.95 7.80 -17.79
N ASN A 113 10.66 7.64 -18.09
CA ASN A 113 9.93 8.48 -19.04
C ASN A 113 9.23 9.68 -18.37
N GLN A 114 9.48 9.93 -17.08
CA GLN A 114 8.86 11.01 -16.31
C GLN A 114 7.32 10.94 -16.23
N LEU A 115 6.77 9.73 -16.33
CA LEU A 115 5.34 9.41 -16.29
C LEU A 115 4.88 9.00 -14.89
N PHE A 116 5.39 9.66 -13.86
CA PHE A 116 5.13 9.29 -12.45
C PHE A 116 3.63 9.26 -12.09
N GLN A 117 2.82 10.10 -12.74
CA GLN A 117 1.37 10.13 -12.56
C GLN A 117 0.70 8.78 -12.85
N LEU A 118 1.26 7.95 -13.76
CA LEU A 118 0.74 6.61 -14.04
C LEU A 118 0.96 5.63 -12.90
N ILE A 119 2.00 5.84 -12.09
CA ILE A 119 2.34 5.01 -10.92
C ILE A 119 1.53 5.48 -9.71
N GLU A 120 1.40 6.80 -9.55
CA GLU A 120 0.80 7.39 -8.36
C GLU A 120 -0.74 7.40 -8.37
N ASN A 121 -1.33 7.46 -9.56
CA ASN A 121 -2.78 7.57 -9.74
C ASN A 121 -3.40 6.25 -10.25
N PRO A 122 -4.06 5.47 -9.37
CA PRO A 122 -4.73 4.23 -9.76
C PRO A 122 -5.94 4.44 -10.71
N ASP A 123 -6.42 5.68 -10.85
CA ASP A 123 -7.47 6.00 -11.81
C ASP A 123 -6.94 6.08 -13.26
N LEU A 124 -5.64 6.26 -13.45
CA LEU A 124 -5.02 6.34 -14.77
C LEU A 124 -4.52 4.98 -15.28
N THR A 125 -4.23 4.04 -14.39
CA THR A 125 -3.58 2.77 -14.76
C THR A 125 -4.34 1.55 -14.25
N LEU A 126 -4.45 0.53 -15.08
CA LEU A 126 -5.01 -0.78 -14.76
C LEU A 126 -3.99 -1.87 -15.09
N ILE A 127 -3.59 -2.68 -14.10
CA ILE A 127 -2.65 -3.78 -14.30
C ILE A 127 -3.41 -5.10 -14.38
N VAL A 128 -3.23 -5.87 -15.46
CA VAL A 128 -3.91 -7.14 -15.73
C VAL A 128 -2.92 -8.28 -15.95
N ASP A 129 -3.36 -9.53 -15.82
CA ASP A 129 -2.54 -10.71 -16.17
C ASP A 129 -2.52 -10.96 -17.68
N GLN A 130 -1.46 -11.61 -18.18
CA GLN A 130 -1.34 -11.98 -19.60
C GLN A 130 -2.57 -12.73 -20.11
N GLY A 131 -3.02 -12.37 -21.32
CA GLY A 131 -4.12 -13.05 -22.00
C GLY A 131 -5.52 -12.71 -21.47
N LYS A 132 -5.64 -11.83 -20.47
CA LYS A 132 -6.93 -11.25 -20.09
C LYS A 132 -7.25 -10.08 -21.01
N ASN A 133 -8.39 -10.14 -21.68
CA ASN A 133 -8.88 -9.01 -22.45
C ASN A 133 -9.26 -7.87 -21.48
N PRO A 134 -8.62 -6.69 -21.56
CA PRO A 134 -8.91 -5.59 -20.65
C PRO A 134 -10.34 -5.07 -20.80
N ASP A 135 -10.96 -5.25 -21.96
CA ASP A 135 -12.36 -4.84 -22.18
C ASP A 135 -13.37 -5.77 -21.50
N ASP A 136 -12.93 -6.96 -21.08
CA ASP A 136 -13.69 -7.93 -20.31
C ASP A 136 -13.41 -7.82 -18.80
N PHE A 137 -12.63 -6.79 -18.39
CA PHE A 137 -12.41 -6.48 -16.98
C PHE A 137 -13.72 -6.09 -16.33
N ASN A 138 -14.33 -7.04 -15.62
CA ASN A 138 -15.47 -6.82 -14.77
C ASN A 138 -14.96 -6.83 -13.32
N PRO A 139 -14.92 -5.67 -12.64
CA PRO A 139 -14.36 -5.56 -11.29
C PRO A 139 -15.07 -6.48 -10.29
N LEU A 140 -16.34 -6.81 -10.53
CA LEU A 140 -17.09 -7.77 -9.73
C LEU A 140 -16.61 -9.21 -9.95
N LEU A 141 -16.37 -9.62 -11.20
CA LEU A 141 -15.86 -10.96 -11.50
C LEU A 141 -14.40 -11.13 -11.05
N GLU A 142 -13.60 -10.08 -11.13
CA GLU A 142 -12.23 -10.12 -10.63
C GLU A 142 -12.19 -10.24 -9.11
N PHE A 143 -13.03 -9.46 -8.41
CA PHE A 143 -13.25 -9.62 -6.98
C PHE A 143 -13.70 -11.06 -6.63
N LEU A 144 -14.63 -11.62 -7.40
CA LEU A 144 -15.08 -13.01 -7.21
C LEU A 144 -13.99 -14.05 -7.51
N ASN A 145 -13.16 -13.85 -8.53
CA ASN A 145 -12.04 -14.75 -8.83
C ASN A 145 -10.95 -14.68 -7.76
N ILE A 146 -10.66 -13.49 -7.24
CA ILE A 146 -9.78 -13.31 -6.08
C ILE A 146 -10.37 -14.05 -4.88
N PHE A 147 -11.67 -13.91 -4.63
CA PHE A 147 -12.36 -14.57 -3.53
C PHE A 147 -12.39 -16.11 -3.65
N MET A 148 -12.62 -16.63 -4.86
CA MET A 148 -12.70 -18.08 -5.11
C MET A 148 -11.32 -18.76 -5.10
N ASN A 149 -10.27 -18.06 -5.53
CA ASN A 149 -8.90 -18.56 -5.46
C ASN A 149 -8.30 -18.47 -4.04
N PHE A 150 -8.88 -17.66 -3.16
CA PHE A 150 -8.46 -17.54 -1.76
C PHE A 150 -8.80 -18.79 -0.90
N GLY A 151 -9.72 -19.64 -1.37
CA GLY A 151 -10.12 -20.88 -0.68
C GLY A 151 -9.35 -22.13 -1.08
N GLN A 152 -8.60 -22.08 -2.19
CA GLN A 152 -7.81 -23.20 -2.69
C GLN A 152 -6.34 -22.92 -2.40
N GLY A 153 -5.88 -23.29 -1.21
CA GLY A 153 -4.46 -23.18 -0.85
C GLY A 153 -3.59 -23.73 -1.97
N VAL A 154 -2.65 -22.93 -2.45
CA VAL A 154 -1.67 -23.32 -3.45
C VAL A 154 -0.88 -24.50 -2.89
N VAL A 155 -1.17 -25.70 -3.36
CA VAL A 155 -0.37 -26.90 -3.09
C VAL A 155 0.87 -26.77 -3.98
N SER A 156 1.91 -26.11 -3.47
CA SER A 156 3.23 -26.20 -4.07
C SER A 156 3.76 -27.61 -3.88
N SER A 157 3.82 -28.37 -4.97
CA SER A 157 4.52 -29.64 -5.06
C SER A 157 6.02 -29.42 -4.81
N THR A 158 6.48 -29.70 -3.60
CA THR A 158 7.91 -29.84 -3.28
C THR A 158 8.47 -31.05 -4.01
N GLN A 159 9.25 -30.81 -5.06
CA GLN A 159 10.20 -31.78 -5.58
C GLN A 159 11.44 -31.80 -4.68
N ASN A 160 11.72 -32.97 -4.12
CA ASN A 160 12.94 -33.29 -3.37
C ASN A 160 14.17 -33.15 -4.29
N LEU A 161 15.18 -32.39 -3.84
CA LEU A 161 16.55 -32.50 -4.34
C LEU A 161 17.52 -32.78 -3.18
N PRO A 162 18.61 -33.54 -3.42
CA PRO A 162 19.42 -34.13 -2.35
C PRO A 162 20.45 -33.15 -1.77
N ILE A 163 20.64 -33.28 -0.46
CA ILE A 163 21.59 -32.54 0.37
C ILE A 163 23.02 -33.07 0.11
N GLY A 164 23.89 -32.21 -0.42
CA GLY A 164 25.33 -32.42 -0.49
C GLY A 164 26.05 -31.66 0.62
N GLN A 165 26.82 -32.39 1.42
CA GLN A 165 27.62 -31.92 2.56
C GLN A 165 28.73 -30.95 2.11
N VAL A 166 28.93 -29.87 2.88
CA VAL A 166 30.19 -29.12 2.87
C VAL A 166 30.60 -28.79 4.32
N THR A 167 31.85 -29.14 4.62
CA THR A 167 32.54 -29.09 5.91
C THR A 167 32.95 -27.67 6.33
N PRO A 168 33.19 -27.42 7.64
CA PRO A 168 33.52 -26.10 8.17
C PRO A 168 35.03 -25.83 8.13
N PHE A 169 35.42 -24.60 7.76
CA PHE A 169 36.76 -24.08 8.01
C PHE A 169 36.70 -23.05 9.15
N LEU A 170 37.47 -23.34 10.20
CA LEU A 170 37.87 -22.43 11.27
C LEU A 170 39.10 -21.65 10.82
N THR A 171 39.08 -20.33 10.97
CA THR A 171 40.30 -19.53 11.11
C THR A 171 40.11 -18.42 12.14
N SER A 172 40.90 -18.53 13.19
CA SER A 172 41.13 -17.58 14.28
C SER A 172 42.13 -16.50 13.87
N ASN A 173 41.92 -15.23 14.24
CA ASN A 173 42.69 -14.59 15.31
C ASN A 173 42.20 -13.15 15.63
N PRO A 174 42.45 -12.67 16.87
CA PRO A 174 41.95 -11.41 17.39
C PRO A 174 42.96 -10.27 17.22
N GLN A 175 42.47 -9.03 17.09
CA GLN A 175 43.31 -7.86 17.33
C GLN A 175 42.51 -6.77 18.06
N LEU A 176 42.84 -6.61 19.34
CA LEU A 176 42.47 -5.49 20.20
C LEU A 176 43.41 -4.32 19.90
N ASN A 177 42.90 -3.12 19.69
CA ASN A 177 43.16 -1.96 20.57
C ASN A 177 42.42 -0.68 20.16
N PRO A 178 42.27 0.29 21.09
CA PRO A 178 41.06 1.10 21.26
C PRO A 178 41.27 2.55 20.85
N THR A 179 40.21 3.29 20.48
CA THR A 179 40.03 4.69 20.92
C THR A 179 38.63 5.27 20.64
N SER A 180 38.03 5.79 21.71
CA SER A 180 37.07 6.90 21.82
C SER A 180 35.78 6.93 20.98
N ASN A 181 34.73 6.46 21.65
CA ASN A 181 33.31 6.75 21.52
C ASN A 181 32.97 8.25 21.30
N PRO A 182 31.92 8.55 20.52
CA PRO A 182 30.78 9.22 21.14
C PRO A 182 29.45 8.54 20.81
N ASN A 183 28.72 8.16 21.87
CA ASN A 183 27.30 7.78 21.87
C ASN A 183 26.86 6.62 20.96
N VAL A 184 27.46 5.44 21.15
CA VAL A 184 26.76 4.18 20.84
C VAL A 184 25.69 3.96 21.92
N PHE A 185 24.42 4.25 21.62
CA PHE A 185 23.29 3.79 22.42
C PHE A 185 23.22 2.25 22.32
N PRO A 186 23.51 1.49 23.39
CA PRO A 186 23.62 0.04 23.30
C PRO A 186 22.29 -0.59 23.72
N TYR A 187 21.22 -0.48 22.93
CA TYR A 187 20.01 -1.26 23.22
C TYR A 187 19.30 -1.74 21.95
N SER A 188 19.59 -2.99 21.58
CA SER A 188 18.83 -3.84 20.66
C SER A 188 17.62 -4.50 21.34
N THR A 189 17.29 -4.11 22.58
CA THR A 189 16.10 -4.58 23.29
C THR A 189 14.88 -3.78 22.88
N PRO A 190 13.73 -4.41 22.54
CA PRO A 190 12.49 -3.70 22.32
C PRO A 190 12.18 -2.81 23.53
N LEU A 191 11.93 -1.52 23.28
CA LEU A 191 11.36 -0.65 24.31
C LEU A 191 9.95 -1.16 24.58
N THR A 192 9.80 -1.90 25.66
CA THR A 192 8.48 -2.35 26.14
C THR A 192 7.91 -1.15 26.90
N LEU A 193 7.22 -0.26 26.20
CA LEU A 193 6.62 0.93 26.79
C LEU A 193 5.10 0.77 26.83
N SER A 194 4.58 0.76 28.07
CA SER A 194 3.20 0.99 28.50
C SER A 194 2.10 0.50 27.55
N GLY A 195 1.62 -0.72 27.79
CA GLY A 195 0.64 -1.41 26.96
C GLY A 195 1.31 -2.59 26.25
N GLU A 196 0.61 -3.71 26.12
CA GLU A 196 1.13 -5.04 25.70
C GLU A 196 1.78 -5.11 24.29
N LYS A 197 2.03 -3.98 23.64
CA LYS A 197 2.53 -3.91 22.27
C LYS A 197 4.03 -3.67 22.24
N VAL A 198 4.70 -4.38 21.35
CA VAL A 198 6.14 -4.28 21.10
C VAL A 198 6.41 -3.14 20.12
N TYR A 199 7.33 -2.25 20.48
CA TYR A 199 7.77 -1.16 19.62
C TYR A 199 9.22 -1.37 19.14
N TYR A 200 9.45 -1.06 17.86
CA TYR A 200 10.77 -1.00 17.23
C TYR A 200 10.89 0.31 16.45
N ALA A 201 11.96 1.06 16.71
CA ALA A 201 12.31 2.20 15.87
C ALA A 201 13.07 1.73 14.63
N GLN A 202 12.81 2.37 13.48
CA GLN A 202 13.51 2.12 12.22
C GLN A 202 15.00 2.50 12.32
N CYS A 203 15.31 3.56 13.05
CA CYS A 203 16.65 4.15 13.17
C CYS A 203 17.30 3.96 14.57
N ASN A 204 17.02 2.84 15.25
CA ASN A 204 17.70 2.50 16.51
C ASN A 204 17.73 0.98 16.71
N GLY A 205 18.84 0.44 17.25
CA GLY A 205 19.06 -0.99 17.45
C GLY A 205 19.29 -1.78 16.16
N TYR A 206 18.36 -1.68 15.19
CA TYR A 206 18.39 -2.36 13.90
C TYR A 206 18.69 -1.43 12.71
N GLY A 207 18.96 -0.15 12.95
CA GLY A 207 19.10 0.86 11.89
C GLY A 207 20.18 0.55 10.83
N ASN A 208 21.21 -0.21 11.19
CA ASN A 208 22.30 -0.62 10.28
C ASN A 208 22.04 -1.94 9.55
N LEU A 209 20.89 -2.59 9.78
CA LEU A 209 20.52 -3.83 9.10
C LEU A 209 20.37 -3.55 7.59
N SER A 210 21.18 -4.21 6.77
CA SER A 210 21.11 -4.07 5.31
C SER A 210 19.82 -4.64 4.73
N LEU A 211 19.24 -3.95 3.76
CA LEU A 211 18.10 -4.45 2.98
C LEU A 211 18.58 -5.17 1.70
N PRO A 212 17.78 -6.09 1.12
CA PRO A 212 18.16 -6.89 -0.03
C PRO A 212 18.64 -6.10 -1.25
N SER A 213 17.97 -5.02 -1.63
CA SER A 213 18.34 -4.19 -2.80
C SER A 213 19.24 -3.00 -2.46
N GLY A 214 20.02 -3.10 -1.37
CA GLY A 214 20.86 -2.02 -0.87
C GLY A 214 20.18 -1.14 0.18
N CYS A 215 20.92 -0.16 0.70
CA CYS A 215 20.53 0.68 1.84
C CYS A 215 20.38 -0.09 3.18
N THR A 216 20.11 0.66 4.23
CA THR A 216 19.87 0.14 5.58
C THR A 216 18.41 0.30 5.99
N LEU A 217 18.02 -0.41 7.04
CA LEU A 217 16.70 -0.29 7.66
C LEU A 217 16.40 1.16 8.04
N CYS A 218 17.39 1.92 8.56
CA CYS A 218 17.16 3.33 8.90
C CYS A 218 16.77 4.19 7.69
N GLN A 219 17.25 3.86 6.49
CA GLN A 219 16.97 4.64 5.28
C GLN A 219 15.58 4.33 4.69
N ALA A 220 15.17 3.06 4.65
CA ALA A 220 13.97 2.65 3.89
C ALA A 220 13.12 1.54 4.57
N GLY A 221 13.41 1.20 5.82
CA GLY A 221 12.80 0.11 6.57
C GLY A 221 11.48 0.41 7.31
N CYS A 222 10.73 1.48 7.01
CA CYS A 222 9.49 1.78 7.72
C CYS A 222 8.45 0.64 7.63
N GLY A 223 8.33 0.02 6.46
CA GLY A 223 7.45 -1.13 6.21
C GLY A 223 7.81 -2.37 7.03
N PRO A 224 8.99 -3.00 6.85
CA PRO A 224 9.37 -4.18 7.63
C PRO A 224 9.45 -3.93 9.13
N THR A 225 9.81 -2.70 9.56
CA THR A 225 9.78 -2.35 10.99
C THR A 225 8.36 -2.34 11.53
N THR A 226 7.40 -1.79 10.78
CA THR A 226 5.97 -1.80 11.15
C THR A 226 5.41 -3.22 11.18
N VAL A 227 5.78 -4.07 10.21
CA VAL A 227 5.44 -5.50 10.24
C VAL A 227 5.99 -6.19 11.49
N ALA A 228 7.24 -5.91 11.86
CA ALA A 228 7.86 -6.46 13.07
C ALA A 228 7.13 -6.03 14.35
N MET A 229 6.73 -4.75 14.46
CA MET A 229 5.97 -4.27 15.63
C MET A 229 4.65 -5.01 15.79
N ILE A 230 3.88 -5.13 14.69
CA ILE A 230 2.58 -5.81 14.71
C ILE A 230 2.75 -7.31 15.00
N ALA A 231 3.65 -7.99 14.28
CA ALA A 231 3.88 -9.42 14.44
C ALA A 231 4.42 -9.75 15.83
N ALA A 232 5.37 -8.98 16.35
CA ALA A 232 5.91 -9.20 17.69
C ALA A 232 4.86 -9.00 18.79
N SER A 233 3.96 -8.03 18.61
CA SER A 233 2.86 -7.78 19.56
C SER A 233 1.80 -8.90 19.58
N TYR A 234 1.56 -9.58 18.46
CA TYR A 234 0.55 -10.65 18.40
C TYR A 234 1.11 -12.06 18.58
N LEU A 235 2.35 -12.30 18.18
CA LEU A 235 2.93 -13.63 18.07
C LEU A 235 4.21 -13.81 18.91
N GLY A 236 4.74 -12.73 19.51
CA GLY A 236 5.89 -12.75 20.42
C GLY A 236 7.17 -12.12 19.85
N SER A 237 8.10 -11.76 20.73
CA SER A 237 9.29 -10.95 20.40
C SER A 237 10.28 -11.54 19.39
N ASN A 238 10.13 -12.81 19.02
CA ASN A 238 10.96 -13.45 17.98
C ASN A 238 10.76 -12.83 16.58
N TYR A 239 9.63 -12.16 16.34
CA TYR A 239 9.32 -11.43 15.11
C TYR A 239 9.90 -10.00 15.12
N ASN A 240 11.21 -9.87 15.34
CA ASN A 240 11.92 -8.60 15.33
C ASN A 240 12.25 -8.13 13.89
N PRO A 241 12.77 -6.88 13.69
CA PRO A 241 13.06 -6.35 12.35
C PRO A 241 13.99 -7.24 11.52
N LYS A 242 14.99 -7.89 12.13
CA LYS A 242 15.87 -8.82 11.41
C LYS A 242 15.08 -10.01 10.87
N THR A 243 14.29 -10.67 11.71
CA THR A 243 13.47 -11.84 11.31
C THR A 243 12.49 -11.47 10.19
N ILE A 244 11.89 -10.28 10.23
CA ILE A 244 10.98 -9.82 9.19
C ILE A 244 11.71 -9.52 7.88
N VAL A 245 12.85 -8.83 7.91
CA VAL A 245 13.67 -8.61 6.71
C VAL A 245 14.10 -9.94 6.07
N ASP A 246 14.53 -10.91 6.88
CA ASP A 246 14.86 -12.26 6.41
C ASP A 246 13.64 -12.95 5.77
N THR A 247 12.43 -12.73 6.31
CA THR A 247 11.17 -13.24 5.76
C THR A 247 10.88 -12.65 4.39
N TYR A 248 10.96 -11.32 4.23
CA TYR A 248 10.81 -10.66 2.92
C TYR A 248 11.79 -11.22 1.90
N LYS A 249 13.07 -11.33 2.28
CA LYS A 249 14.13 -11.90 1.41
C LYS A 249 13.81 -13.33 0.99
N SER A 250 13.42 -14.19 1.94
CA SER A 250 13.13 -15.59 1.66
C SER A 250 11.95 -15.82 0.71
N LYS A 251 11.02 -14.86 0.67
CA LYS A 251 9.81 -14.91 -0.17
C LYS A 251 9.98 -14.17 -1.51
N GLY A 252 11.14 -13.57 -1.75
CA GLY A 252 11.39 -12.77 -2.95
C GLY A 252 10.53 -11.50 -3.02
N TYR A 253 10.11 -10.97 -1.88
CA TYR A 253 9.31 -9.75 -1.80
C TYR A 253 10.17 -8.49 -1.99
N LEU A 254 9.55 -7.42 -2.50
CA LEU A 254 10.27 -6.17 -2.75
C LEU A 254 10.68 -5.54 -1.42
N LEU A 255 11.99 -5.34 -1.25
CA LEU A 255 12.55 -4.64 -0.11
C LEU A 255 13.91 -4.03 -0.47
N GLY A 256 13.97 -2.69 -0.50
CA GLY A 256 15.15 -1.95 -0.96
C GLY A 256 15.17 -0.50 -0.50
N CYS A 257 15.98 0.32 -1.18
CA CYS A 257 16.09 1.76 -0.91
C CYS A 257 14.77 2.52 -1.13
N ASP A 258 13.89 2.03 -2.00
CA ASP A 258 12.55 2.61 -2.23
C ASP A 258 11.49 2.11 -1.23
N GLY A 259 11.92 1.31 -0.25
CA GLY A 259 11.08 0.74 0.79
C GLY A 259 10.55 -0.65 0.44
N SER A 260 9.31 -0.92 0.85
CA SER A 260 8.63 -2.22 0.67
C SER A 260 7.20 -2.04 0.18
N ARG A 261 6.60 -3.06 -0.43
CA ARG A 261 5.20 -3.00 -0.87
C ARG A 261 4.24 -3.31 0.29
N TYR A 262 3.10 -2.60 0.32
CA TYR A 262 2.01 -2.88 1.26
C TYR A 262 1.37 -4.26 1.00
N SER A 263 1.35 -4.70 -0.26
CA SER A 263 0.86 -6.02 -0.67
C SER A 263 1.71 -7.14 -0.11
N ASP A 264 3.04 -6.98 -0.15
CA ASP A 264 3.99 -7.92 0.45
C ASP A 264 3.84 -7.96 1.97
N ALA A 265 3.65 -6.81 2.63
CA ALA A 265 3.38 -6.75 4.06
C ALA A 265 2.11 -7.54 4.44
N LYS A 266 1.03 -7.38 3.67
CA LYS A 266 -0.22 -8.14 3.87
C LYS A 266 0.00 -9.65 3.73
N GLN A 267 0.78 -10.09 2.73
CA GLN A 267 1.13 -11.50 2.54
C GLN A 267 2.02 -12.04 3.67
N VAL A 268 2.97 -11.24 4.18
CA VAL A 268 3.78 -11.62 5.34
C VAL A 268 2.87 -11.89 6.54
N PHE A 269 1.97 -10.97 6.89
CA PHE A 269 1.03 -11.19 8.00
C PHE A 269 0.20 -12.46 7.84
N GLN A 270 -0.36 -12.70 6.66
CA GLN A 270 -1.13 -13.90 6.35
C GLN A 270 -0.28 -15.17 6.50
N SER A 271 0.97 -15.15 6.04
CA SER A 271 1.88 -16.28 6.16
C SER A 271 2.29 -16.60 7.60
N LEU A 272 2.20 -15.60 8.50
CA LEU A 272 2.41 -15.76 9.93
C LEU A 272 1.13 -16.19 10.68
N GLY A 273 0.03 -16.44 9.97
CA GLY A 273 -1.24 -16.86 10.54
C GLY A 273 -2.12 -15.73 11.08
N LEU A 274 -1.76 -14.45 10.82
CA LEU A 274 -2.57 -13.30 11.20
C LEU A 274 -3.66 -13.05 10.15
N LYS A 275 -4.83 -12.61 10.61
CA LYS A 275 -5.93 -12.22 9.74
C LYS A 275 -5.71 -10.80 9.23
N THR A 276 -6.10 -10.57 7.98
CA THR A 276 -6.09 -9.24 7.36
C THR A 276 -7.43 -8.91 6.71
N THR A 277 -7.79 -7.63 6.68
CA THR A 277 -8.98 -7.15 5.93
C THR A 277 -8.63 -6.86 4.47
N ASP A 278 -9.66 -6.56 3.67
CA ASP A 278 -9.47 -5.84 2.41
C ASP A 278 -8.84 -4.47 2.62
N TYR A 279 -8.31 -3.90 1.54
CA TYR A 279 -7.70 -2.58 1.57
C TYR A 279 -8.76 -1.50 1.73
N LEU A 280 -8.48 -0.56 2.62
CA LEU A 280 -9.11 0.74 2.65
C LEU A 280 -8.21 1.67 1.84
N VAL A 281 -8.73 2.18 0.72
CA VAL A 281 -7.99 3.06 -0.19
C VAL A 281 -8.44 4.49 0.05
N PHE A 282 -7.49 5.36 0.32
CA PHE A 282 -7.70 6.76 0.65
C PHE A 282 -6.93 7.57 -0.41
N ASN A 283 -7.58 8.49 -1.13
CA ASN A 283 -6.91 9.21 -2.21
C ASN A 283 -6.07 10.40 -1.68
N ALA A 284 -5.06 10.11 -0.85
CA ALA A 284 -4.30 11.12 -0.09
C ALA A 284 -5.19 12.00 0.81
N GLU A 285 -6.07 11.35 1.56
CA GLU A 285 -7.08 12.00 2.41
C GLU A 285 -6.50 12.43 3.76
N LYS A 286 -7.10 13.45 4.37
CA LYS A 286 -6.74 13.93 5.72
C LYS A 286 -7.30 13.04 6.81
N SER A 287 -6.84 13.22 8.05
CA SER A 287 -7.26 12.43 9.20
C SER A 287 -8.77 12.49 9.45
N ASP A 288 -9.39 13.67 9.37
CA ASP A 288 -10.83 13.87 9.55
C ASP A 288 -11.68 13.10 8.54
N THR A 289 -11.20 12.92 7.30
CA THR A 289 -11.89 12.11 6.29
C THR A 289 -11.80 10.61 6.58
N VAL A 290 -10.65 10.10 7.03
CA VAL A 290 -10.43 8.64 7.17
C VAL A 290 -10.91 8.06 8.50
N ILE A 291 -11.05 8.89 9.55
CA ILE A 291 -11.41 8.45 10.90
C ILE A 291 -12.71 7.66 10.97
N PRO A 292 -13.82 8.05 10.32
CA PRO A 292 -15.07 7.29 10.38
C PRO A 292 -14.91 5.83 9.94
N ASP A 293 -14.15 5.60 8.86
CA ASP A 293 -13.88 4.25 8.35
C ASP A 293 -12.95 3.50 9.29
N LEU A 294 -11.81 4.09 9.68
CA LEU A 294 -10.86 3.44 10.58
C LEU A 294 -11.50 3.06 11.93
N ARG A 295 -12.28 3.97 12.52
CA ARG A 295 -12.94 3.78 13.83
C ARG A 295 -13.89 2.58 13.80
N LYS A 296 -14.63 2.36 12.71
CA LYS A 296 -15.52 1.20 12.55
C LYS A 296 -14.78 -0.13 12.74
N TYR A 297 -13.59 -0.27 12.17
CA TYR A 297 -12.79 -1.49 12.27
C TYR A 297 -12.04 -1.58 13.60
N LEU A 298 -11.53 -0.47 14.12
CA LEU A 298 -10.90 -0.43 15.46
C LEU A 298 -11.88 -0.92 16.54
N ASN A 299 -13.14 -0.49 16.47
CA ASN A 299 -14.20 -0.97 17.37
C ASN A 299 -14.49 -2.47 17.24
N ALA A 300 -14.19 -3.07 16.08
CA ALA A 300 -14.26 -4.52 15.86
C ALA A 300 -12.96 -5.26 16.25
N GLY A 301 -12.01 -4.55 16.86
CA GLY A 301 -10.74 -5.08 17.36
C GLY A 301 -9.68 -5.29 16.28
N TRP A 302 -9.79 -4.59 15.15
CA TRP A 302 -8.71 -4.53 14.16
C TRP A 302 -7.72 -3.41 14.53
N THR A 303 -6.47 -3.53 14.08
CA THR A 303 -5.49 -2.44 14.08
C THR A 303 -4.88 -2.31 12.69
N PHE A 304 -4.30 -1.18 12.30
CA PHE A 304 -4.00 -0.96 10.88
C PHE A 304 -2.51 -0.86 10.58
N PHE A 305 -2.07 -1.64 9.60
CA PHE A 305 -0.86 -1.31 8.85
C PHE A 305 -1.25 -0.25 7.81
N THR A 306 -0.63 0.94 7.90
CA THR A 306 -1.09 2.13 7.17
C THR A 306 0.04 2.75 6.37
N LEU A 307 -0.28 3.22 5.17
CA LEU A 307 0.55 4.02 4.28
C LEU A 307 0.00 5.44 4.21
N ALA A 308 0.85 6.43 4.47
CA ALA A 308 0.51 7.83 4.29
C ALA A 308 1.72 8.66 3.82
N ARG A 309 1.49 9.91 3.41
CA ARG A 309 2.54 10.89 3.09
C ARG A 309 2.57 11.96 4.17
N PHE A 310 3.75 12.35 4.63
CA PHE A 310 3.93 13.35 5.70
C PHE A 310 4.30 14.75 5.20
N CYS A 311 4.47 14.90 3.89
CA CYS A 311 4.69 16.16 3.21
C CYS A 311 4.29 16.04 1.72
N GLU A 312 4.08 17.18 1.08
CA GLU A 312 3.79 17.27 -0.36
C GLU A 312 4.99 16.77 -1.18
N GLY A 313 4.75 15.89 -2.15
CA GLY A 313 5.81 15.31 -2.98
C GLY A 313 6.74 14.30 -2.29
N CYS A 314 6.52 14.00 -1.01
CA CYS A 314 7.35 13.05 -0.27
C CYS A 314 6.99 11.59 -0.53
N SER A 315 7.94 10.71 -0.27
CA SER A 315 7.72 9.26 -0.29
C SER A 315 6.67 8.85 0.76
N GLY A 316 6.04 7.70 0.51
CA GLY A 316 5.11 7.11 1.47
C GLY A 316 5.84 6.58 2.70
N HIS A 317 5.16 6.60 3.83
CA HIS A 317 5.64 6.09 5.11
C HIS A 317 4.65 5.09 5.70
N PHE A 318 5.18 4.00 6.25
CA PHE A 318 4.39 2.96 6.90
C PHE A 318 4.45 3.09 8.42
N PHE A 319 3.29 2.94 9.05
CA PHE A 319 3.13 2.98 10.52
C PHE A 319 1.91 2.16 10.96
N TRP A 320 1.80 1.93 12.27
CA TRP A 320 0.77 1.08 12.86
C TRP A 320 -0.23 1.87 13.69
N ILE A 321 -1.45 2.07 13.17
CA ILE A 321 -2.53 2.71 13.92
C ILE A 321 -3.15 1.69 14.88
N THR A 322 -3.26 2.08 16.15
CA THR A 322 -3.78 1.19 17.20
C THR A 322 -5.02 1.70 17.88
N ASN A 323 -5.29 3.01 17.86
CA ASN A 323 -6.45 3.60 18.48
C ASN A 323 -6.83 4.93 17.82
N ILE A 324 -8.08 5.35 18.00
CA ILE A 324 -8.53 6.73 17.76
C ILE A 324 -9.31 7.15 18.99
N ASP A 325 -8.86 8.19 19.67
CA ASP A 325 -9.48 8.63 20.93
C ASP A 325 -10.82 9.37 20.71
N SER A 326 -11.42 9.86 21.79
CA SER A 326 -12.69 10.60 21.77
C SER A 326 -12.58 12.00 21.15
N GLN A 327 -11.37 12.49 20.93
CA GLN A 327 -11.06 13.79 20.33
C GLN A 327 -10.62 13.62 18.87
N ASP A 328 -10.84 12.45 18.28
CA ASP A 328 -10.47 12.15 16.89
C ASP A 328 -8.95 12.21 16.63
N ASN A 329 -8.12 12.03 17.67
CA ASN A 329 -6.67 11.84 17.47
C ASN A 329 -6.37 10.40 17.09
N ILE A 330 -5.57 10.21 16.04
CA ILE A 330 -5.08 8.91 15.57
C ILE A 330 -3.78 8.59 16.32
N TRP A 331 -3.83 7.53 17.14
CA TRP A 331 -2.69 7.07 17.94
C TRP A 331 -2.01 5.87 17.26
N ALA A 332 -0.72 6.02 16.97
CA ALA A 332 0.04 5.05 16.20
C ALA A 332 1.42 4.72 16.79
N TYR A 333 1.90 3.54 16.43
CA TYR A 333 3.29 3.12 16.60
C TYR A 333 3.98 3.42 15.27
N ASP A 334 4.57 4.61 15.18
CA ASP A 334 5.31 5.07 14.01
C ASP A 334 6.82 4.84 14.20
N PRO A 335 7.46 4.04 13.35
CA PRO A 335 8.85 3.63 13.56
C PRO A 335 9.88 4.75 13.29
N TYR A 336 9.47 5.88 12.69
CA TYR A 336 10.34 6.99 12.34
C TYR A 336 9.93 8.29 13.03
N TYR A 337 8.74 8.83 12.74
CA TYR A 337 8.30 10.13 13.27
C TYR A 337 7.90 10.05 14.75
N GLY A 338 7.36 8.91 15.18
CA GLY A 338 6.91 8.66 16.55
C GLY A 338 7.97 8.10 17.50
N ARG A 339 9.24 7.99 17.07
CA ARG A 339 10.27 7.27 17.84
C ARG A 339 10.64 7.86 19.21
N TYR A 340 10.16 9.05 19.52
CA TYR A 340 10.38 9.73 20.79
C TYR A 340 9.11 9.90 21.63
N GLU A 341 7.95 9.50 21.10
CA GLU A 341 6.64 9.58 21.76
C GLU A 341 5.81 8.38 21.31
N ILE A 342 5.65 7.39 22.19
CA ILE A 342 5.05 6.10 21.84
C ILE A 342 3.89 5.80 22.81
N PRO A 343 2.65 5.63 22.32
CA PRO A 343 2.20 5.87 20.94
C PRO A 343 2.29 7.36 20.56
N TYR A 344 2.43 7.63 19.27
CA TYR A 344 2.49 8.97 18.69
C TYR A 344 1.11 9.43 18.22
N ASN A 345 0.77 10.70 18.45
CA ASN A 345 -0.42 11.31 17.87
C ASN A 345 -0.12 11.80 16.43
N GLU A 346 -0.63 11.09 15.43
CA GLU A 346 -0.44 11.43 14.02
C GLU A 346 -1.08 12.77 13.66
N ASN A 347 -2.14 13.19 14.36
CA ASN A 347 -2.80 14.47 14.12
C ASN A 347 -1.97 15.67 14.58
N SER A 348 -0.86 15.48 15.31
CA SER A 348 -0.01 16.57 15.79
C SER A 348 0.61 17.43 14.66
N ARG A 349 0.55 16.96 13.41
CA ARG A 349 1.09 17.63 12.21
C ARG A 349 0.02 18.01 11.19
N TYR A 350 -1.24 18.11 11.60
CA TYR A 350 -2.35 18.42 10.70
C TYR A 350 -2.01 19.61 9.76
N PRO A 351 -2.25 19.49 8.43
CA PRO A 351 -3.09 18.50 7.75
C PRO A 351 -2.42 17.17 7.40
N TYR A 352 -1.18 16.93 7.81
CA TYR A 352 -0.48 15.65 7.60
C TYR A 352 -0.66 14.71 8.80
N PRO A 353 -0.55 13.38 8.58
CA PRO A 353 -0.27 12.73 7.29
C PRO A 353 -1.49 12.64 6.36
N LEU A 354 -1.23 12.59 5.05
CA LEU A 354 -2.23 12.31 4.01
C LEU A 354 -2.29 10.81 3.75
N TYR A 355 -3.35 10.18 4.22
CA TYR A 355 -3.58 8.74 4.20
C TYR A 355 -3.80 8.25 2.77
N ARG A 356 -3.10 7.18 2.39
CA ARG A 356 -3.20 6.58 1.05
C ARG A 356 -3.87 5.22 1.06
N LEU A 357 -3.49 4.38 2.02
CA LEU A 357 -3.97 3.02 2.09
C LEU A 357 -3.83 2.47 3.50
N ALA A 358 -4.77 1.65 3.93
CA ALA A 358 -4.65 0.87 5.13
C ALA A 358 -5.24 -0.53 4.93
N PHE A 359 -4.81 -1.49 5.75
CA PHE A 359 -5.56 -2.73 5.95
C PHE A 359 -5.49 -3.14 7.42
N GLY A 360 -6.59 -3.68 7.92
CA GLY A 360 -6.69 -4.19 9.26
C GLY A 360 -5.87 -5.46 9.42
N VAL A 361 -5.22 -5.62 10.56
CA VAL A 361 -4.49 -6.80 11.01
C VAL A 361 -5.00 -7.18 12.40
N LYS A 362 -5.26 -8.47 12.60
CA LYS A 362 -5.75 -9.04 13.86
C LYS A 362 -5.21 -10.47 14.04
N ARG A 363 -5.10 -10.92 15.29
CA ARG A 363 -4.81 -12.31 15.63
C ARG A 363 -5.95 -13.27 15.26
#